data_AF-A0A7S3XQX3-F1
#
_entry.id   AF-A0A7S3XQX3-F1
#
_cell.length_a   1.000
_cell.length_b   1.000
_cell.length_c   1.000
_cell.angle_alpha   90.00
_cell.angle_beta   90.00
_cell.angle_gamma   90.00
#
_symmetry.space_group_name_H-M   'P 1'
#
loop_
_entity.id
_entity.type
_entity.pdbx_description
1 polymer ?
#
loop_
_entity_poly.entity_id
_entity_poly.type
_entity_poly.pdbx_seq_one_letter_code
_entity_poly.pdbx_strand_id
1 'polypeptide(L)'
;MSFVRNGPIFAPYDKLKNGRYVQSGRECQSQTLPAPVSMATDDDSVASQQSKSDEIDITALDNPDGCDPEIFKESLELYKRMRACKIPTLAPKLQKALDVLDDAYRLYGTQRVFASYNGGKDAVAVAHLARAAAAAAAISEGRLRRPRMIYFAHAREFPEVLALIEATEAQYGLEVIRYDVGFVQGLTRQVAAEGGAPCAFALGTRRGDPNCGAQGHFAPSSAWMPPFMRVNPVLDWDYGQVWEFLRAFELPYPALYDRGFTSLGKMDDTFPNPALRREDGSYLPAYLLSDWTQERAGRGSGGAQAPASLDCDLDELDARRRRVARARHAGLIIIGDEILKGKTPDTNTAFAMARLSEIGIPLKRIAVVSDDFAEIEDEVRRQVQACDVVVTSGGLGPTHDDVTLRAAAAALGQRLAENGQMVRKLMAAYGAATPADLTPAQRKMALLPELAKLRLPEGDPDAWPILQCENVFILPGVPQFFEKKMDIITSNFLKPRFQAGKKIVLRCEETSIVDTLNNAVKQYPGVAFGSYPFYGRPDFSTVLTLEGSDLDELDAATNLLLSGIPKDDVVKVREDSTTLLSDIEDADDQEGGYSDGKESTVFDEESSEETTSSAAV
;
A
#
# COMPACT_ATOMS: atom_id res chain seq x y z
N MET A 1 30.67 55.67 11.72
CA MET A 1 29.22 55.92 11.69
C MET A 1 28.57 55.19 12.85
N SER A 2 27.68 55.89 13.51
CA SER A 2 27.14 55.74 14.86
C SER A 2 26.03 54.70 15.04
N PHE A 3 26.09 53.98 16.18
CA PHE A 3 24.99 53.60 17.12
C PHE A 3 23.84 52.68 16.62
N VAL A 4 23.14 51.81 17.39
CA VAL A 4 23.22 51.21 18.74
C VAL A 4 22.19 50.04 18.76
N ARG A 5 22.58 48.79 19.05
CA ARG A 5 22.25 47.93 20.24
C ARG A 5 20.89 48.16 20.93
N ASN A 6 20.09 47.09 21.08
CA ASN A 6 19.65 46.55 22.38
C ASN A 6 18.93 45.20 22.23
N GLY A 7 19.51 44.14 22.82
CA GLY A 7 18.79 42.95 23.31
C GLY A 7 18.16 43.24 24.69
N PRO A 8 17.58 42.27 25.41
CA PRO A 8 18.25 41.02 25.86
C PRO A 8 17.40 39.74 25.64
N ILE A 9 17.93 38.53 25.38
CA ILE A 9 18.56 37.52 26.26
C ILE A 9 17.77 37.20 27.54
N PHE A 10 17.15 36.00 27.59
CA PHE A 10 17.19 35.08 28.73
C PHE A 10 17.07 33.61 28.27
N ALA A 11 17.83 32.76 28.94
CA ALA A 11 18.16 31.36 28.65
C ALA A 11 17.09 30.37 29.22
N PRO A 12 17.24 29.04 29.02
CA PRO A 12 16.18 28.04 29.19
C PRO A 12 16.07 27.56 30.65
N TYR A 13 14.88 27.08 31.04
CA TYR A 13 14.67 26.44 32.34
C TYR A 13 14.69 24.91 32.26
N ASP A 14 15.29 24.38 33.33
CA ASP A 14 15.66 23.00 33.64
C ASP A 14 14.51 22.02 33.93
N LYS A 15 14.89 20.74 33.74
CA LYS A 15 14.47 19.50 34.41
C LYS A 15 13.48 19.61 35.59
N LEU A 16 12.39 18.85 35.51
CA LEU A 16 11.73 18.25 36.67
C LEU A 16 11.94 16.72 36.67
N LYS A 17 12.67 16.25 37.69
CA LYS A 17 12.75 14.84 38.10
C LYS A 17 11.65 14.55 39.12
N ASN A 18 11.06 13.36 38.98
CA ASN A 18 10.33 12.58 39.99
C ASN A 18 8.99 13.15 40.53
N GLY A 19 7.91 12.67 39.95
CA GLY A 19 6.57 12.65 40.56
C GLY A 19 5.84 11.37 40.18
N ARG A 20 6.04 10.31 40.97
CA ARG A 20 5.26 9.06 40.90
C ARG A 20 3.77 9.40 40.98
N TYR A 21 2.96 8.92 40.05
CA TYR A 21 1.54 8.68 40.35
C TYR A 21 1.38 7.23 40.81
N VAL A 22 1.00 7.13 42.08
CA VAL A 22 0.70 5.92 42.82
C VAL A 22 -0.65 5.37 42.35
N GLN A 23 -0.68 4.07 42.05
CA GLN A 23 -1.89 3.25 42.00
C GLN A 23 -2.68 3.42 43.32
N SER A 24 -3.90 3.93 43.25
CA SER A 24 -4.91 3.67 44.26
C SER A 24 -5.95 2.72 43.67
N GLY A 25 -5.84 1.46 44.06
CA GLY A 25 -6.90 0.48 43.87
C GLY A 25 -8.12 0.89 44.69
N ARG A 26 -9.28 0.94 44.02
CA ARG A 26 -10.57 0.64 44.63
C ARG A 26 -11.28 -0.33 43.71
N GLU A 27 -11.35 -1.58 44.15
CA GLU A 27 -12.42 -2.49 43.74
C GLU A 27 -13.76 -1.80 44.05
N CYS A 28 -14.64 -1.70 43.06
CA CYS A 28 -16.06 -1.48 43.31
C CYS A 28 -16.88 -2.22 42.25
N GLN A 29 -17.41 -3.34 42.71
CA GLN A 29 -18.58 -4.11 42.30
C GLN A 29 -19.48 -3.55 41.19
N SER A 30 -19.94 -4.49 40.35
CA SER A 30 -21.03 -4.41 39.38
C SER A 30 -22.09 -3.35 39.69
N GLN A 31 -22.20 -2.33 38.83
CA GLN A 31 -23.38 -1.49 38.74
C GLN A 31 -23.80 -1.37 37.28
N THR A 32 -25.02 -1.84 37.02
CA THR A 32 -25.80 -1.69 35.79
C THR A 32 -25.77 -0.25 35.26
N LEU A 33 -25.55 -0.12 33.95
CA LEU A 33 -25.62 1.14 33.19
C LEU A 33 -27.00 1.80 33.36
N PRO A 34 -27.09 3.12 33.63
CA PRO A 34 -28.37 3.80 33.59
C PRO A 34 -28.81 4.03 32.13
N ALA A 35 -30.11 3.86 31.90
CA ALA A 35 -30.81 4.12 30.64
C ALA A 35 -30.64 5.59 30.18
N PRO A 36 -30.80 5.89 28.87
CA PRO A 36 -30.66 7.25 28.36
C PRO A 36 -31.68 8.18 29.01
N VAL A 37 -31.21 9.33 29.50
CA VAL A 37 -32.05 10.39 30.05
C VAL A 37 -32.93 10.94 28.92
N SER A 38 -34.23 10.70 29.02
CA SER A 38 -35.23 11.41 28.21
C SER A 38 -35.27 12.86 28.69
N MET A 39 -34.98 13.82 27.80
CA MET A 39 -35.43 15.19 28.02
C MET A 39 -36.95 15.21 27.85
N ALA A 40 -37.67 15.05 28.97
CA ALA A 40 -39.06 15.41 29.05
C ALA A 40 -39.16 16.92 29.21
N THR A 41 -40.12 17.46 28.47
CA THR A 41 -40.65 18.81 28.48
C THR A 41 -41.13 19.21 29.87
N ASP A 42 -40.82 20.45 30.27
CA ASP A 42 -41.76 21.45 30.81
C ASP A 42 -40.96 22.48 31.65
N ASP A 43 -40.91 23.74 31.21
CA ASP A 43 -41.59 24.82 31.94
C ASP A 43 -41.64 26.09 31.08
N ASP A 44 -42.86 26.45 30.68
CA ASP A 44 -43.23 27.75 30.14
C ASP A 44 -43.16 28.79 31.27
N SER A 45 -42.28 29.78 31.15
CA SER A 45 -42.56 31.21 31.37
C SER A 45 -41.32 31.99 31.82
N VAL A 46 -41.23 33.21 31.29
CA VAL A 46 -40.28 34.28 31.67
C VAL A 46 -38.90 34.25 30.98
N ALA A 47 -38.91 34.51 29.67
CA ALA A 47 -37.93 35.40 29.01
C ALA A 47 -38.44 35.88 27.65
N SER A 48 -39.65 36.46 27.62
CA SER A 48 -40.13 37.24 26.48
C SER A 48 -39.41 38.59 26.44
N GLN A 49 -38.23 38.65 25.81
CA GLN A 49 -37.63 39.85 25.20
C GLN A 49 -36.24 39.52 24.65
N GLN A 50 -36.17 38.95 23.44
CA GLN A 50 -34.96 38.97 22.62
C GLN A 50 -35.33 39.14 21.15
N SER A 51 -35.02 40.34 20.65
CA SER A 51 -34.88 40.80 19.26
C SER A 51 -35.65 40.09 18.14
N LYS A 52 -36.69 40.76 17.64
CA LYS A 52 -37.05 40.74 16.21
C LYS A 52 -35.84 41.26 15.42
N SER A 53 -35.03 40.37 14.86
CA SER A 53 -33.94 40.72 13.94
C SER A 53 -34.23 40.09 12.59
N ASP A 54 -34.49 40.94 11.60
CA ASP A 54 -34.36 40.72 10.14
C ASP A 54 -34.58 39.28 9.66
N GLU A 55 -35.83 38.88 9.51
CA GLU A 55 -36.19 37.69 8.74
C GLU A 55 -35.87 38.00 7.26
N ILE A 56 -34.75 37.48 6.76
CA ILE A 56 -34.35 37.65 5.36
C ILE A 56 -35.43 37.01 4.48
N ASP A 57 -36.02 37.78 3.58
CA ASP A 57 -36.97 37.26 2.60
C ASP A 57 -36.24 36.45 1.53
N ILE A 58 -36.06 35.16 1.81
CA ILE A 58 -35.40 34.18 0.94
C ILE A 58 -36.16 34.04 -0.40
N THR A 59 -37.46 34.35 -0.44
CA THR A 59 -38.27 34.24 -1.67
C THR A 59 -37.99 35.36 -2.67
N ALA A 60 -37.35 36.44 -2.23
CA ALA A 60 -36.93 37.55 -3.09
C ALA A 60 -35.55 37.32 -3.76
N LEU A 61 -34.84 36.26 -3.39
CA LEU A 61 -33.52 35.92 -3.94
C LEU A 61 -33.65 35.21 -5.30
N ASP A 62 -32.70 35.46 -6.20
CA ASP A 62 -32.65 34.72 -7.47
C ASP A 62 -32.36 33.25 -7.20
N ASN A 63 -33.08 32.33 -7.84
CA ASN A 63 -32.99 30.89 -7.60
C ASN A 63 -32.68 30.11 -8.89
N PRO A 64 -31.48 30.29 -9.46
CA PRO A 64 -31.10 29.66 -10.73
C PRO A 64 -31.00 28.13 -10.66
N ASP A 65 -30.74 27.57 -9.48
CA ASP A 65 -30.53 26.12 -9.29
C ASP A 65 -31.81 25.38 -8.85
N GLY A 66 -32.93 26.11 -8.70
CA GLY A 66 -34.19 25.54 -8.21
C GLY A 66 -34.10 24.99 -6.78
N CYS A 67 -33.32 25.65 -5.92
CA CYS A 67 -33.19 25.30 -4.51
C CYS A 67 -34.55 25.33 -3.81
N ASP A 68 -34.83 24.31 -3.00
CA ASP A 68 -35.97 24.33 -2.09
C ASP A 68 -35.71 25.38 -0.98
N PRO A 69 -36.57 26.40 -0.83
CA PRO A 69 -36.41 27.44 0.18
C PRO A 69 -36.37 26.90 1.62
N GLU A 70 -37.08 25.81 1.93
CA GLU A 70 -37.11 25.25 3.28
C GLU A 70 -35.80 24.51 3.61
N ILE A 71 -35.25 23.76 2.64
CA ILE A 71 -33.92 23.14 2.78
C ILE A 71 -32.84 24.21 2.95
N PHE A 72 -32.95 25.31 2.20
CA PHE A 72 -32.03 26.44 2.31
C PHE A 72 -32.13 27.11 3.70
N LYS A 73 -33.34 27.37 4.20
CA LYS A 73 -33.58 27.91 5.55
C LYS A 73 -32.96 27.02 6.62
N GLU A 74 -33.13 25.70 6.54
CA GLU A 74 -32.53 24.77 7.49
C GLU A 74 -31.00 24.87 7.49
N SER A 75 -30.37 24.98 6.32
CA SER A 75 -28.91 25.16 6.22
C SER A 75 -28.44 26.50 6.81
N LEU A 76 -29.22 27.57 6.62
CA LEU A 76 -28.92 28.89 7.22
C LEU A 76 -29.10 28.89 8.75
N GLU A 77 -30.14 28.23 9.26
CA GLU A 77 -30.35 28.05 10.70
C GLU A 77 -29.24 27.19 11.33
N LEU A 78 -28.77 26.17 10.61
CA LEU A 78 -27.61 25.39 11.03
C LEU A 78 -26.37 26.28 11.16
N TYR A 79 -26.11 27.17 10.20
CA TYR A 79 -25.01 28.14 10.28
C TYR A 79 -25.12 29.04 11.53
N LYS A 80 -26.31 29.60 11.79
CA LYS A 80 -26.56 30.43 12.98
C LYS A 80 -26.32 29.65 14.27
N ARG A 81 -26.82 28.41 14.36
CA ARG A 81 -26.59 27.50 15.50
C ARG A 81 -25.09 27.22 15.71
N MET A 82 -24.35 26.96 14.63
CA MET A 82 -22.90 26.72 14.71
C MET A 82 -22.15 27.98 15.17
N ARG A 83 -22.51 29.15 14.64
CA ARG A 83 -21.97 30.45 15.07
C ARG A 83 -22.31 30.77 16.53
N ALA A 84 -23.43 30.29 17.05
CA ALA A 84 -23.86 30.48 18.44
C ALA A 84 -23.38 29.37 19.41
N CYS A 85 -22.56 28.41 18.95
CA CYS A 85 -22.11 27.29 19.77
C CYS A 85 -21.34 27.76 21.02
N LYS A 86 -21.68 27.18 22.18
CA LYS A 86 -21.08 27.51 23.49
C LYS A 86 -20.28 26.36 24.10
N ILE A 87 -20.15 25.24 23.41
CA ILE A 87 -19.39 24.07 23.89
C ILE A 87 -17.91 24.47 23.98
N PRO A 88 -17.27 24.52 25.17
CA PRO A 88 -15.96 25.16 25.32
C PRO A 88 -14.83 24.55 24.49
N THR A 89 -14.84 23.23 24.32
CA THR A 89 -13.87 22.45 23.54
C THR A 89 -14.05 22.62 22.04
N LEU A 90 -15.28 22.81 21.57
CA LEU A 90 -15.62 22.87 20.15
C LEU A 90 -15.78 24.30 19.62
N ALA A 91 -16.35 25.22 20.40
CA ALA A 91 -16.76 26.54 19.92
C ALA A 91 -15.61 27.33 19.25
N PRO A 92 -14.39 27.44 19.84
CA PRO A 92 -13.30 28.16 19.18
C PRO A 92 -12.87 27.52 17.84
N LYS A 93 -12.87 26.19 17.78
CA LYS A 93 -12.51 25.40 16.60
C LYS A 93 -13.57 25.53 15.50
N LEU A 94 -14.84 25.56 15.90
CA LEU A 94 -15.98 25.73 15.02
C LEU A 94 -16.05 27.14 14.45
N GLN A 95 -15.85 28.19 15.25
CA GLN A 95 -15.74 29.56 14.75
C GLN A 95 -14.62 29.67 13.71
N LYS A 96 -13.44 29.13 14.03
CA LYS A 96 -12.31 29.16 13.10
C LYS A 96 -12.61 28.41 11.78
N ALA A 97 -13.27 27.26 11.85
CA ALA A 97 -13.65 26.48 10.67
C ALA A 97 -14.64 27.25 9.78
N LEU A 98 -15.64 27.92 10.38
CA LEU A 98 -16.59 28.76 9.64
C LEU A 98 -15.92 29.99 9.06
N ASP A 99 -15.00 30.65 9.78
CA ASP A 99 -14.24 31.80 9.25
C ASP A 99 -13.44 31.41 8.01
N VAL A 100 -12.80 30.23 8.02
CA VAL A 100 -12.06 29.71 6.87
C VAL A 100 -12.98 29.45 5.68
N LEU A 101 -14.17 28.90 5.90
CA LEU A 101 -15.14 28.68 4.82
C LEU A 101 -15.75 29.99 4.31
N ASP A 102 -16.07 30.93 5.19
CA ASP A 102 -16.60 32.24 4.81
C ASP A 102 -15.57 33.01 3.97
N ASP A 103 -14.29 32.93 4.33
CA ASP A 103 -13.21 33.50 3.52
C ASP A 103 -13.09 32.80 2.15
N ALA A 104 -13.24 31.46 2.10
CA ALA A 104 -13.27 30.74 0.83
C ALA A 104 -14.45 31.14 -0.05
N TYR A 105 -15.66 31.21 0.50
CA TYR A 105 -16.84 31.65 -0.24
C TYR A 105 -16.75 33.12 -0.66
N ARG A 106 -16.15 33.99 0.16
CA ARG A 106 -15.89 35.39 -0.22
C ARG A 106 -14.92 35.50 -1.41
N LEU A 107 -13.93 34.62 -1.49
CA LEU A 107 -12.90 34.64 -2.55
C LEU A 107 -13.34 33.98 -3.85
N TYR A 108 -14.04 32.85 -3.76
CA TYR A 108 -14.35 32.00 -4.92
C TYR A 108 -15.84 32.00 -5.30
N GLY A 109 -16.72 32.46 -4.40
CA GLY A 109 -18.17 32.41 -4.55
C GLY A 109 -18.77 31.03 -4.32
N THR A 110 -20.08 30.97 -4.07
CA THR A 110 -20.83 29.72 -3.84
C THR A 110 -20.74 28.73 -4.99
N GLN A 111 -20.52 29.20 -6.22
CA GLN A 111 -20.43 28.35 -7.42
C GLN A 111 -19.10 27.59 -7.54
N ARG A 112 -18.00 28.05 -6.94
CA ARG A 112 -16.64 27.54 -7.19
C ARG A 112 -15.91 27.01 -5.95
N VAL A 113 -16.64 26.86 -4.85
CA VAL A 113 -16.18 26.12 -3.68
C VAL A 113 -16.84 24.75 -3.70
N PHE A 114 -16.02 23.70 -3.68
CA PHE A 114 -16.45 22.31 -3.70
C PHE A 114 -16.04 21.63 -2.40
N ALA A 115 -16.96 21.04 -1.66
CA ALA A 115 -16.60 20.21 -0.52
C ALA A 115 -16.33 18.76 -0.96
N SER A 116 -15.18 18.22 -0.56
CA SER A 116 -14.84 16.81 -0.78
C SER A 116 -15.70 15.95 0.14
N TYR A 117 -16.47 15.03 -0.45
CA TYR A 117 -17.49 14.27 0.28
C TYR A 117 -17.37 12.77 0.04
N ASN A 118 -16.39 12.14 0.69
CA ASN A 118 -16.15 10.70 0.64
C ASN A 118 -16.90 9.89 1.73
N GLY A 119 -17.81 10.54 2.46
CA GLY A 119 -18.61 9.95 3.53
C GLY A 119 -17.86 9.49 4.80
N GLY A 120 -16.54 9.68 4.89
CA GLY A 120 -15.81 9.57 6.16
C GLY A 120 -16.20 10.71 7.11
N LYS A 121 -16.09 10.49 8.43
CA LYS A 121 -16.53 11.45 9.48
C LYS A 121 -16.02 12.88 9.27
N ASP A 122 -14.77 13.05 8.82
CA ASP A 122 -14.15 14.37 8.66
C ASP A 122 -14.71 15.06 7.41
N ALA A 123 -14.92 14.31 6.33
CA ALA A 123 -15.57 14.82 5.12
C ALA A 123 -17.07 15.12 5.35
N VAL A 124 -17.75 14.31 6.16
CA VAL A 124 -19.13 14.57 6.59
C VAL A 124 -19.20 15.86 7.41
N ALA A 125 -18.28 16.05 8.36
CA ALA A 125 -18.21 17.29 9.12
C ALA A 125 -17.98 18.50 8.20
N VAL A 126 -17.04 18.39 7.25
CA VAL A 126 -16.78 19.45 6.27
C VAL A 126 -17.96 19.70 5.34
N ALA A 127 -18.69 18.67 4.89
CA ALA A 127 -19.88 18.84 4.05
C ALA A 127 -20.98 19.63 4.78
N HIS A 128 -21.21 19.35 6.07
CA HIS A 128 -22.18 20.11 6.86
C HIS A 128 -21.70 21.52 7.21
N LEU A 129 -20.41 21.74 7.45
CA LEU A 129 -19.85 23.09 7.60
C LEU A 129 -20.00 23.88 6.29
N ALA A 130 -19.66 23.25 5.16
CA ALA A 130 -19.69 23.86 3.84
C ALA A 130 -21.10 24.22 3.40
N ARG A 131 -22.11 23.36 3.62
CA ARG A 131 -23.51 23.66 3.28
C ARG A 131 -24.06 24.83 4.11
N ALA A 132 -23.70 24.90 5.38
CA ALA A 132 -24.12 25.96 6.28
C ALA A 132 -23.49 27.31 5.87
N ALA A 133 -22.17 27.33 5.65
CA ALA A 133 -21.47 28.52 5.18
C ALA A 133 -21.89 28.94 3.75
N ALA A 134 -22.18 27.99 2.87
CA ALA A 134 -22.73 28.27 1.53
C ALA A 134 -24.06 29.01 1.61
N ALA A 135 -24.96 28.61 2.51
CA ALA A 135 -26.24 29.28 2.69
C ALA A 135 -26.06 30.73 3.17
N ALA A 136 -25.15 30.98 4.11
CA ALA A 136 -24.83 32.33 4.56
C ALA A 136 -24.19 33.19 3.44
N ALA A 137 -23.30 32.61 2.64
CA ALA A 137 -22.69 33.27 1.50
C ALA A 137 -23.71 33.57 0.39
N ALA A 138 -24.63 32.66 0.11
CA ALA A 138 -25.70 32.81 -0.88
C ALA A 138 -26.62 34.02 -0.59
N ILE A 139 -26.91 34.28 0.70
CA ILE A 139 -27.61 35.51 1.11
C ILE A 139 -26.82 36.75 0.69
N SER A 140 -25.50 36.75 0.96
CA SER A 140 -24.63 37.88 0.62
C SER A 140 -24.49 38.08 -0.89
N GLU A 141 -24.59 37.01 -1.67
CA GLU A 141 -24.58 37.03 -3.13
C GLU A 141 -25.94 37.40 -3.74
N GLY A 142 -27.02 37.41 -2.96
CA GLY A 142 -28.38 37.68 -3.46
C GLY A 142 -28.95 36.53 -4.31
N ARG A 143 -28.38 35.33 -4.24
CA ARG A 143 -28.72 34.18 -5.11
C ARG A 143 -28.70 32.88 -4.33
N LEU A 144 -29.79 32.11 -4.40
CA LEU A 144 -29.84 30.74 -3.89
C LEU A 144 -29.01 29.82 -4.77
N ARG A 145 -28.20 28.99 -4.12
CA ARG A 145 -27.32 28.01 -4.78
C ARG A 145 -27.31 26.70 -4.02
N ARG A 146 -27.21 25.60 -4.76
CA ARG A 146 -27.01 24.28 -4.16
C ARG A 146 -25.55 24.17 -3.72
N PRO A 147 -25.28 23.76 -2.46
CA PRO A 147 -23.91 23.52 -2.04
C PRO A 147 -23.27 22.41 -2.90
N ARG A 148 -22.11 22.69 -3.48
CA ARG A 148 -21.45 21.77 -4.42
C ARG A 148 -20.51 20.81 -3.67
N MET A 149 -20.69 19.54 -3.93
CA MET A 149 -19.91 18.44 -3.37
C MET A 149 -19.20 17.69 -4.49
N ILE A 150 -18.00 17.17 -4.23
CA ILE A 150 -17.30 16.27 -5.14
C ILE A 150 -17.12 14.91 -4.49
N TYR A 151 -17.48 13.86 -5.23
CA TYR A 151 -17.34 12.47 -4.82
C TYR A 151 -16.61 11.66 -5.89
N PHE A 152 -15.63 10.86 -5.46
CA PHE A 152 -14.87 9.94 -6.31
C PHE A 152 -15.34 8.52 -5.99
N ALA A 153 -16.10 7.95 -6.91
CA ALA A 153 -16.67 6.62 -6.77
C ALA A 153 -15.58 5.55 -6.91
N HIS A 154 -15.66 4.51 -6.08
CA HIS A 154 -14.82 3.33 -6.16
C HIS A 154 -15.66 2.07 -5.98
N ALA A 155 -15.36 1.00 -6.74
CA ALA A 155 -16.10 -0.28 -6.70
C ALA A 155 -16.04 -1.04 -5.35
N ARG A 156 -15.30 -0.52 -4.36
CA ARG A 156 -15.02 -1.17 -3.07
C ARG A 156 -15.43 -0.26 -1.90
N GLU A 157 -16.34 0.67 -2.16
CA GLU A 157 -16.93 1.55 -1.16
C GLU A 157 -17.93 0.80 -0.28
N PHE A 158 -18.03 1.17 0.99
CA PHE A 158 -19.08 0.63 1.86
C PHE A 158 -20.47 1.07 1.39
N PRO A 159 -21.45 0.16 1.28
CA PRO A 159 -22.83 0.51 0.95
C PRO A 159 -23.44 1.58 1.87
N GLU A 160 -23.06 1.57 3.16
CA GLU A 160 -23.55 2.55 4.14
C GLU A 160 -23.01 3.96 3.89
N VAL A 161 -21.82 4.08 3.29
CA VAL A 161 -21.25 5.38 2.89
C VAL A 161 -22.03 5.92 1.68
N LEU A 162 -22.29 5.06 0.68
CA LEU A 162 -23.10 5.43 -0.49
C LEU A 162 -24.52 5.84 -0.09
N ALA A 163 -25.17 5.04 0.77
CA ALA A 163 -26.51 5.32 1.27
C ALA A 163 -26.57 6.65 2.04
N LEU A 164 -25.53 6.98 2.82
CA LEU A 164 -25.45 8.29 3.46
C LEU A 164 -25.36 9.41 2.43
N ILE A 165 -24.47 9.30 1.43
CA ILE A 165 -24.28 10.34 0.41
C ILE A 165 -25.59 10.59 -0.37
N GLU A 166 -26.29 9.53 -0.76
CA GLU A 166 -27.59 9.63 -1.44
C GLU A 166 -28.66 10.26 -0.54
N ALA A 167 -28.73 9.85 0.72
CA ALA A 167 -29.69 10.40 1.67
C ALA A 167 -29.44 11.89 1.94
N THR A 168 -28.18 12.30 2.15
CA THR A 168 -27.84 13.70 2.42
C THR A 168 -27.94 14.59 1.19
N GLU A 169 -27.67 14.07 -0.01
CA GLU A 169 -27.90 14.78 -1.27
C GLU A 169 -29.37 15.18 -1.42
N ALA A 170 -30.27 14.21 -1.20
CA ALA A 170 -31.71 14.43 -1.27
C ALA A 170 -32.21 15.33 -0.12
N GLN A 171 -31.81 15.02 1.12
CA GLN A 171 -32.30 15.71 2.31
C GLN A 171 -31.85 17.18 2.38
N TYR A 172 -30.64 17.48 1.93
CA TYR A 172 -30.04 18.81 2.06
C TYR A 172 -29.86 19.54 0.72
N GLY A 173 -30.42 19.01 -0.37
CA GLY A 173 -30.40 19.66 -1.69
C GLY A 173 -28.98 19.89 -2.24
N LEU A 174 -28.04 18.97 -1.96
CA LEU A 174 -26.64 19.11 -2.37
C LEU A 174 -26.48 18.86 -3.88
N GLU A 175 -25.56 19.54 -4.56
CA GLU A 175 -25.14 19.17 -5.91
C GLU A 175 -23.91 18.24 -5.80
N VAL A 176 -24.11 16.92 -5.90
CA VAL A 176 -23.00 15.96 -5.78
C VAL A 176 -22.46 15.58 -7.17
N ILE A 177 -21.30 16.12 -7.50
CA ILE A 177 -20.56 15.84 -8.74
C ILE A 177 -19.76 14.56 -8.54
N ARG A 178 -20.04 13.55 -9.37
CA ARG A 178 -19.49 12.20 -9.23
C ARG A 178 -18.47 11.90 -10.33
N TYR A 179 -17.33 11.35 -9.95
CA TYR A 179 -16.30 10.86 -10.87
C TYR A 179 -16.03 9.37 -10.63
N ASP A 180 -15.96 8.60 -11.70
CA ASP A 180 -15.60 7.17 -11.74
C ASP A 180 -14.15 6.93 -12.21
N VAL A 181 -13.38 8.02 -12.31
CA VAL A 181 -11.99 8.04 -12.75
C VAL A 181 -11.03 8.28 -11.58
N GLY A 182 -9.74 8.08 -11.83
CA GLY A 182 -8.68 8.38 -10.86
C GLY A 182 -8.77 9.81 -10.33
N PHE A 183 -8.41 9.99 -9.06
CA PHE A 183 -8.56 11.25 -8.32
C PHE A 183 -8.02 12.48 -9.06
N VAL A 184 -6.78 12.38 -9.57
CA VAL A 184 -6.12 13.47 -10.32
C VAL A 184 -6.89 13.80 -11.59
N GLN A 185 -7.32 12.77 -12.32
CA GLN A 185 -8.04 12.93 -13.57
C GLN A 185 -9.41 13.58 -13.36
N GLY A 186 -10.15 13.19 -12.32
CA GLY A 186 -11.43 13.80 -11.99
C GLY A 186 -11.28 15.26 -11.54
N LEU A 187 -10.27 15.58 -10.72
CA LEU A 187 -9.95 16.97 -10.40
C LEU A 187 -9.57 17.79 -11.64
N THR A 188 -8.78 17.22 -12.56
CA THR A 188 -8.43 17.91 -13.82
C THR A 188 -9.68 18.20 -14.65
N ARG A 189 -10.61 17.25 -14.73
CA ARG A 189 -11.91 17.45 -15.39
C ARG A 189 -12.72 18.56 -14.71
N GLN A 190 -12.79 18.56 -13.38
CA GLN A 190 -13.54 19.57 -12.64
C GLN A 190 -12.96 20.97 -12.82
N VAL A 191 -11.65 21.14 -12.66
CA VAL A 191 -10.99 22.45 -12.84
C VAL A 191 -11.16 22.95 -14.28
N ALA A 192 -11.07 22.05 -15.27
CA ALA A 192 -11.32 22.40 -16.67
C ALA A 192 -12.78 22.81 -16.93
N ALA A 193 -13.75 22.16 -16.27
CA ALA A 193 -15.16 22.49 -16.39
C ALA A 193 -15.49 23.92 -15.90
N GLU A 194 -14.68 24.47 -14.99
CA GLU A 194 -14.81 25.85 -14.51
C GLU A 194 -14.19 26.89 -15.48
N GLY A 195 -13.78 26.48 -16.68
CA GLY A 195 -13.36 27.39 -17.75
C GLY A 195 -12.08 28.18 -17.43
N GLY A 196 -11.21 27.65 -16.58
CA GLY A 196 -9.98 28.30 -16.14
C GLY A 196 -10.16 29.32 -15.01
N ALA A 197 -11.37 29.47 -14.48
CA ALA A 197 -11.57 30.28 -13.27
C ALA A 197 -10.97 29.59 -12.03
N PRO A 198 -10.37 30.33 -11.10
CA PRO A 198 -9.90 29.77 -9.84
C PRO A 198 -11.05 29.11 -9.06
N CYS A 199 -10.79 27.93 -8.52
CA CYS A 199 -11.72 27.20 -7.67
C CYS A 199 -11.03 26.71 -6.40
N ALA A 200 -11.85 26.38 -5.41
CA ALA A 200 -11.41 25.93 -4.09
C ALA A 200 -12.08 24.61 -3.71
N PHE A 201 -11.32 23.74 -3.06
CA PHE A 201 -11.79 22.46 -2.56
C PHE A 201 -11.68 22.42 -1.04
N ALA A 202 -12.82 22.34 -0.36
CA ALA A 202 -12.89 22.16 1.09
C ALA A 202 -12.63 20.68 1.44
N LEU A 203 -11.61 20.42 2.26
CA LEU A 203 -11.10 19.09 2.58
C LEU A 203 -11.21 18.79 4.07
N GLY A 204 -11.53 17.54 4.40
CA GLY A 204 -11.53 17.01 5.76
C GLY A 204 -10.14 16.73 6.35
N THR A 205 -9.09 17.37 5.84
CA THR A 205 -7.70 17.14 6.30
C THR A 205 -7.48 17.76 7.68
N ARG A 206 -6.98 16.97 8.62
CA ARG A 206 -6.52 17.41 9.95
C ARG A 206 -4.99 17.36 10.04
N ARG A 207 -4.42 18.10 10.98
CA ARG A 207 -2.96 18.22 11.18
C ARG A 207 -2.26 16.88 11.42
N GLY A 208 -2.95 15.91 12.04
CA GLY A 208 -2.43 14.57 12.30
C GLY A 208 -2.55 13.59 11.12
N ASP A 209 -3.20 13.98 10.01
CA ASP A 209 -3.41 13.08 8.88
C ASP A 209 -2.12 12.93 8.04
N PRO A 210 -1.84 11.73 7.49
CA PRO A 210 -0.62 11.47 6.71
C PRO A 210 -0.39 12.44 5.55
N ASN A 211 -1.47 12.94 4.94
CA ASN A 211 -1.42 13.77 3.75
C ASN A 211 -1.40 15.28 4.06
N CYS A 212 -1.40 15.69 5.34
CA CYS A 212 -1.39 17.11 5.71
C CYS A 212 -0.05 17.78 5.35
N GLY A 213 1.08 17.19 5.74
CA GLY A 213 2.39 17.81 5.56
C GLY A 213 2.44 19.21 6.20
N ALA A 214 2.95 20.19 5.45
CA ALA A 214 3.05 21.60 5.89
C ALA A 214 1.84 22.47 5.48
N GLN A 215 0.69 21.87 5.14
CA GLN A 215 -0.49 22.62 4.71
C GLN A 215 -1.02 23.56 5.81
N GLY A 216 -1.43 24.76 5.41
CA GLY A 216 -2.25 25.67 6.21
C GLY A 216 -3.74 25.49 5.94
N HIS A 217 -4.57 26.37 6.51
CA HIS A 217 -6.01 26.41 6.21
C HIS A 217 -6.29 26.71 4.73
N PHE A 218 -5.39 27.44 4.07
CA PHE A 218 -5.37 27.62 2.64
C PHE A 218 -4.02 27.13 2.11
N ALA A 219 -4.03 26.25 1.12
CA ALA A 219 -2.81 25.75 0.50
C ALA A 219 -3.04 25.48 -0.99
N PRO A 220 -2.13 25.90 -1.89
CA PRO A 220 -2.25 25.54 -3.30
C PRO A 220 -2.17 24.01 -3.50
N SER A 221 -2.74 23.54 -4.60
CA SER A 221 -2.55 22.17 -5.06
C SER A 221 -1.07 21.88 -5.35
N SER A 222 -0.69 20.60 -5.37
CA SER A 222 0.69 20.20 -5.68
C SER A 222 0.98 20.41 -7.16
N ALA A 223 2.26 20.59 -7.54
CA ALA A 223 2.65 20.87 -8.93
C ALA A 223 2.23 19.80 -9.96
N TRP A 224 2.02 18.56 -9.51
CA TRP A 224 1.56 17.45 -10.36
C TRP A 224 0.02 17.38 -10.51
N MET A 225 -0.72 18.23 -9.79
CA MET A 225 -2.19 18.35 -9.84
C MET A 225 -2.62 19.58 -10.65
N PRO A 226 -3.85 19.64 -11.16
CA PRO A 226 -4.39 20.89 -11.72
C PRO A 226 -4.37 22.01 -10.67
N PRO A 227 -4.31 23.29 -11.07
CA PRO A 227 -4.26 24.41 -10.14
C PRO A 227 -5.60 24.63 -9.46
N PHE A 228 -5.64 24.53 -8.13
CA PHE A 228 -6.79 24.89 -7.29
C PHE A 228 -6.32 25.22 -5.87
N MET A 229 -7.20 25.82 -5.07
CA MET A 229 -6.95 26.10 -3.66
C MET A 229 -7.51 24.99 -2.76
N ARG A 230 -6.69 24.39 -1.90
CA ARG A 230 -7.15 23.55 -0.80
C ARG A 230 -7.63 24.44 0.33
N VAL A 231 -8.79 24.14 0.88
CA VAL A 231 -9.38 24.81 2.04
C VAL A 231 -9.55 23.76 3.13
N ASN A 232 -8.80 23.87 4.22
CA ASN A 232 -8.78 22.89 5.31
C ASN A 232 -9.45 23.49 6.57
N PRO A 233 -10.79 23.55 6.65
CA PRO A 233 -11.49 24.23 7.75
C PRO A 233 -11.33 23.50 9.09
N VAL A 234 -11.16 22.19 9.07
CA VAL A 234 -11.01 21.35 10.26
C VAL A 234 -9.54 21.02 10.57
N LEU A 235 -8.58 21.75 10.01
CA LEU A 235 -7.14 21.45 10.12
C LEU A 235 -6.67 21.25 11.57
N ASP A 236 -7.16 22.08 12.47
CA ASP A 236 -6.76 22.06 13.89
C ASP A 236 -7.73 21.28 14.78
N TRP A 237 -8.63 20.50 14.19
CA TRP A 237 -9.54 19.63 14.94
C TRP A 237 -8.83 18.32 15.29
N ASP A 238 -9.10 17.82 16.50
CA ASP A 238 -8.73 16.47 16.90
C ASP A 238 -9.88 15.48 16.64
N TYR A 239 -9.66 14.19 16.96
CA TYR A 239 -10.65 13.14 16.77
C TYR A 239 -11.93 13.39 17.59
N GLY A 240 -11.78 13.83 18.85
CA GLY A 240 -12.90 14.07 19.75
C GLY A 240 -13.79 15.20 19.27
N GLN A 241 -13.19 16.30 18.79
CA GLN A 241 -13.91 17.48 18.29
C GLN A 241 -14.77 17.18 17.06
N VAL A 242 -14.32 16.28 16.18
CA VAL A 242 -15.13 15.82 15.03
C VAL A 242 -16.40 15.14 15.53
N TRP A 243 -16.29 14.24 16.50
CA TRP A 243 -17.45 13.55 17.08
C TRP A 243 -18.33 14.46 17.92
N GLU A 244 -17.74 15.35 18.72
CA GLU A 244 -18.47 16.34 19.52
C GLU A 244 -19.32 17.23 18.60
N PHE A 245 -18.77 17.65 17.46
CA PHE A 245 -19.51 18.39 16.44
C PHE A 245 -20.65 17.57 15.82
N LEU A 246 -20.36 16.39 15.27
CA LEU A 246 -21.37 15.57 14.60
C LEU A 246 -22.53 15.25 15.55
N ARG A 247 -22.24 14.97 16.82
CA ARG A 247 -23.25 14.62 17.82
C ARG A 247 -23.97 15.83 18.40
N ALA A 248 -23.28 16.92 18.70
CA ALA A 248 -23.92 18.13 19.26
C ALA A 248 -24.91 18.77 18.30
N PHE A 249 -24.70 18.60 16.99
CA PHE A 249 -25.59 19.13 15.95
C PHE A 249 -26.52 18.07 15.35
N GLU A 250 -26.51 16.84 15.89
CA GLU A 250 -27.36 15.72 15.45
C GLU A 250 -27.25 15.44 13.94
N LEU A 251 -26.02 15.49 13.42
CA LEU A 251 -25.73 15.33 12.01
C LEU A 251 -25.59 13.85 11.63
N PRO A 252 -26.12 13.42 10.48
CA PRO A 252 -26.04 12.03 10.06
C PRO A 252 -24.60 11.64 9.71
N TYR A 253 -24.21 10.43 10.09
CA TYR A 253 -22.93 9.81 9.73
C TYR A 253 -23.14 8.32 9.45
N PRO A 254 -22.20 7.62 8.79
CA PRO A 254 -22.38 6.21 8.47
C PRO A 254 -22.55 5.36 9.73
N ALA A 255 -23.56 4.49 9.77
CA ALA A 255 -23.83 3.57 10.89
C ALA A 255 -22.69 2.56 11.16
N LEU A 256 -21.67 2.51 10.29
CA LEU A 256 -20.42 1.80 10.57
C LEU A 256 -19.73 2.34 11.83
N TYR A 257 -19.80 3.65 12.08
CA TYR A 257 -19.18 4.25 13.25
C TYR A 257 -19.83 3.79 14.57
N ASP A 258 -21.14 3.50 14.57
CA ASP A 258 -21.81 2.91 15.73
C ASP A 258 -21.40 1.45 15.98
N ARG A 259 -20.89 0.79 14.95
CA ARG A 259 -20.39 -0.59 14.98
C ARG A 259 -18.87 -0.67 15.20
N GLY A 260 -18.27 0.39 15.73
CA GLY A 260 -16.87 0.41 16.17
C GLY A 260 -15.85 0.74 15.10
N PHE A 261 -16.26 1.05 13.87
CA PHE A 261 -15.33 1.59 12.88
C PHE A 261 -14.91 3.00 13.29
N THR A 262 -13.63 3.36 13.27
CA THR A 262 -13.16 4.71 13.66
C THR A 262 -12.55 5.50 12.51
N SER A 263 -12.28 4.83 11.40
CA SER A 263 -11.77 5.40 10.16
C SER A 263 -12.31 4.55 9.01
N LEU A 264 -12.77 5.17 7.91
CA LEU A 264 -13.40 4.48 6.77
C LEU A 264 -12.63 4.67 5.47
N GLY A 265 -12.34 3.58 4.78
CA GLY A 265 -11.72 3.56 3.46
C GLY A 265 -12.32 2.40 2.69
N LYS A 266 -11.51 1.53 2.09
CA LYS A 266 -12.07 0.47 1.25
C LYS A 266 -12.56 -0.69 2.10
N MET A 267 -13.55 -1.42 1.59
CA MET A 267 -14.10 -2.60 2.29
C MET A 267 -13.07 -3.68 2.62
N ASP A 268 -11.95 -3.75 1.88
CA ASP A 268 -10.88 -4.73 2.12
C ASP A 268 -9.86 -4.32 3.18
N ASP A 269 -9.76 -3.03 3.51
CA ASP A 269 -8.71 -2.50 4.39
C ASP A 269 -9.25 -1.87 5.68
N THR A 270 -10.55 -2.01 5.93
CA THR A 270 -11.26 -1.30 6.99
C THR A 270 -12.05 -2.28 7.86
N PHE A 271 -11.77 -2.25 9.16
CA PHE A 271 -12.35 -3.11 10.19
C PHE A 271 -12.76 -2.28 11.42
N PRO A 272 -13.62 -2.81 12.31
CA PRO A 272 -13.87 -2.22 13.61
C PRO A 272 -12.57 -2.03 14.40
N ASN A 273 -12.49 -0.94 15.15
CA ASN A 273 -11.32 -0.61 15.94
C ASN A 273 -11.18 -1.57 17.13
N PRO A 274 -10.05 -2.29 17.27
CA PRO A 274 -9.86 -3.24 18.35
C PRO A 274 -9.93 -2.59 19.75
N ALA A 275 -9.57 -1.31 19.88
CA ALA A 275 -9.66 -0.58 21.14
C ALA A 275 -11.11 -0.35 21.62
N LEU A 276 -12.10 -0.55 20.75
CA LEU A 276 -13.51 -0.43 21.05
C LEU A 276 -14.18 -1.78 21.34
N ARG A 277 -13.45 -2.89 21.24
CA ARG A 277 -14.01 -4.23 21.43
C ARG A 277 -14.37 -4.46 22.91
N ARG A 278 -15.59 -4.93 23.16
CA ARG A 278 -16.08 -5.37 24.48
C ARG A 278 -15.78 -6.85 24.71
N GLU A 279 -15.91 -7.29 25.96
CA GLU A 279 -15.72 -8.70 26.36
C GLU A 279 -16.69 -9.66 25.65
N ASP A 280 -17.90 -9.20 25.32
CA ASP A 280 -18.92 -9.98 24.60
C ASP A 280 -18.68 -10.06 23.08
N GLY A 281 -17.59 -9.46 22.58
CA GLY A 281 -17.24 -9.41 21.17
C GLY A 281 -17.94 -8.31 20.36
N SER A 282 -18.87 -7.55 20.96
CA SER A 282 -19.44 -6.35 20.35
C SER A 282 -18.45 -5.17 20.41
N TYR A 283 -18.72 -4.11 19.67
CA TYR A 283 -17.89 -2.91 19.66
C TYR A 283 -18.66 -1.72 20.22
N LEU A 284 -17.95 -0.88 20.96
CA LEU A 284 -18.40 0.45 21.33
C LEU A 284 -18.43 1.35 20.07
N PRO A 285 -19.34 2.34 20.01
CA PRO A 285 -19.32 3.35 18.96
C PRO A 285 -18.01 4.13 18.89
N ALA A 286 -17.68 4.62 17.69
CA ALA A 286 -16.44 5.32 17.36
C ALA A 286 -16.13 6.50 18.26
N TYR A 287 -17.16 7.26 18.64
CA TYR A 287 -17.06 8.43 19.51
C TYR A 287 -16.71 8.10 20.96
N LEU A 288 -16.62 6.82 21.34
CA LEU A 288 -16.17 6.36 22.65
C LEU A 288 -14.68 5.94 22.66
N LEU A 289 -13.96 6.13 21.55
CA LEU A 289 -12.52 5.85 21.51
C LEU A 289 -11.77 6.82 22.43
N SER A 290 -11.13 6.27 23.46
CA SER A 290 -10.41 7.04 24.48
C SER A 290 -9.00 7.43 24.05
N ASP A 291 -8.30 6.56 23.32
CA ASP A 291 -6.98 6.82 22.74
C ASP A 291 -7.10 7.12 21.25
N TRP A 292 -7.07 8.41 20.91
CA TRP A 292 -7.24 8.89 19.54
C TRP A 292 -6.08 8.55 18.61
N THR A 293 -4.91 8.19 19.16
CA THR A 293 -3.78 7.71 18.34
C THR A 293 -4.12 6.40 17.63
N GLN A 294 -5.10 5.66 18.18
CA GLN A 294 -5.60 4.41 17.61
C GLN A 294 -6.73 4.62 16.61
N GLU A 295 -7.04 5.84 16.17
CA GLU A 295 -8.10 6.11 15.18
C GLU A 295 -8.01 5.20 13.94
N ARG A 296 -6.80 4.85 13.51
CA ARG A 296 -6.53 4.01 12.35
C ARG A 296 -6.16 2.57 12.71
N ALA A 297 -6.38 2.13 13.95
CA ALA A 297 -6.07 0.76 14.39
C ALA A 297 -6.95 -0.30 13.72
N GLY A 298 -8.15 0.09 13.26
CA GLY A 298 -9.01 -0.72 12.40
C GLY A 298 -8.64 -0.64 10.91
N ARG A 299 -7.48 -0.06 10.55
CA ARG A 299 -7.01 0.04 9.16
C ARG A 299 -5.88 -0.92 8.87
N GLY A 300 -5.89 -1.44 7.65
CA GLY A 300 -5.10 -2.62 7.30
C GLY A 300 -5.80 -3.88 7.79
N SER A 301 -5.30 -5.01 7.35
CA SER A 301 -5.88 -6.35 7.53
C SER A 301 -5.68 -6.93 8.94
N GLY A 302 -5.70 -6.09 9.99
CA GLY A 302 -5.26 -6.44 11.34
C GLY A 302 -6.12 -5.99 12.55
N GLY A 303 -7.32 -5.41 12.40
CA GLY A 303 -8.16 -5.05 13.56
C GLY A 303 -8.89 -6.26 14.21
N ALA A 304 -8.52 -6.65 15.44
CA ALA A 304 -8.75 -7.96 16.08
C ALA A 304 -10.21 -8.50 16.28
N GLN A 305 -10.47 -9.67 15.66
CA GLN A 305 -11.30 -10.87 15.97
C GLN A 305 -12.86 -10.84 16.12
N ALA A 306 -13.53 -11.16 14.99
CA ALA A 306 -14.65 -12.09 14.70
C ALA A 306 -15.86 -12.32 15.65
N PRO A 307 -17.06 -12.57 15.06
CA PRO A 307 -17.58 -13.94 15.16
C PRO A 307 -17.95 -14.60 13.81
N ALA A 308 -17.77 -15.93 13.81
CA ALA A 308 -18.08 -16.97 12.80
C ALA A 308 -17.20 -17.02 11.53
N SER A 309 -16.30 -18.03 11.51
CA SER A 309 -15.37 -18.50 10.44
C SER A 309 -14.43 -17.42 9.88
N LEU A 310 -13.13 -17.35 10.23
CA LEU A 310 -12.10 -18.32 9.84
C LEU A 310 -12.58 -19.29 8.77
N ASP A 311 -12.75 -18.76 7.56
CA ASP A 311 -12.57 -19.47 6.30
C ASP A 311 -11.86 -18.54 5.29
N CYS A 312 -10.72 -17.93 5.70
CA CYS A 312 -9.55 -18.37 4.97
C CYS A 312 -9.17 -19.62 5.74
N ASP A 313 -9.53 -20.75 5.17
CA ASP A 313 -9.31 -22.06 5.73
C ASP A 313 -7.90 -22.03 6.36
N LEU A 314 -7.72 -22.42 7.62
CA LEU A 314 -6.37 -22.73 8.09
C LEU A 314 -5.72 -23.70 7.10
N ASP A 315 -6.55 -24.50 6.42
CA ASP A 315 -6.23 -25.26 5.22
C ASP A 315 -5.76 -24.46 4.00
N GLU A 316 -6.20 -23.23 3.73
CA GLU A 316 -5.80 -22.39 2.59
C GLU A 316 -4.47 -21.69 2.88
N LEU A 317 -4.30 -21.20 4.11
CA LEU A 317 -3.03 -20.61 4.57
C LEU A 317 -1.97 -21.71 4.76
N ASP A 318 -2.35 -22.88 5.28
CA ASP A 318 -1.53 -24.08 5.26
C ASP A 318 -1.42 -24.69 3.85
N ALA A 319 -2.35 -24.50 2.93
CA ALA A 319 -2.22 -24.94 1.53
C ALA A 319 -1.24 -24.06 0.78
N ARG A 320 -1.23 -22.74 1.02
CA ARG A 320 -0.23 -21.81 0.48
C ARG A 320 1.15 -22.12 1.06
N ARG A 321 1.25 -22.46 2.35
CA ARG A 321 2.51 -22.94 2.96
C ARG A 321 2.93 -24.31 2.45
N ARG A 322 2.00 -25.25 2.26
CA ARG A 322 2.23 -26.57 1.63
C ARG A 322 2.64 -26.42 0.16
N ARG A 323 2.14 -25.39 -0.54
CA ARG A 323 2.51 -25.05 -1.92
C ARG A 323 3.98 -24.70 -2.05
N VAL A 324 4.58 -23.98 -1.10
CA VAL A 324 6.01 -23.62 -1.15
C VAL A 324 6.90 -24.86 -1.28
N ALA A 325 6.71 -25.85 -0.41
CA ALA A 325 7.52 -27.08 -0.46
C ALA A 325 7.28 -27.94 -1.71
N ARG A 326 6.16 -27.75 -2.43
CA ARG A 326 5.80 -28.49 -3.64
C ARG A 326 5.61 -27.55 -4.85
N ALA A 327 6.30 -26.40 -4.83
CA ALA A 327 6.10 -25.35 -5.81
C ALA A 327 6.35 -25.88 -7.22
N ARG A 328 5.47 -25.53 -8.16
CA ARG A 328 5.61 -25.87 -9.59
C ARG A 328 6.20 -24.73 -10.38
N HIS A 329 5.98 -23.50 -9.92
CA HIS A 329 6.52 -22.32 -10.55
C HIS A 329 6.82 -21.20 -9.55
N ALA A 330 7.86 -20.44 -9.83
CA ALA A 330 8.32 -19.34 -9.01
C ALA A 330 8.11 -17.98 -9.69
N GLY A 331 7.94 -16.94 -8.89
CA GLY A 331 8.00 -15.54 -9.31
C GLY A 331 9.26 -14.88 -8.75
N LEU A 332 9.85 -13.96 -9.51
CA LEU A 332 11.00 -13.17 -9.08
C LEU A 332 10.69 -11.66 -9.21
N ILE A 333 11.01 -10.92 -8.16
CA ILE A 333 10.88 -9.46 -8.12
C ILE A 333 12.24 -8.86 -7.76
N ILE A 334 12.86 -8.17 -8.70
CA ILE A 334 14.07 -7.39 -8.48
C ILE A 334 13.64 -5.96 -8.15
N ILE A 335 14.15 -5.44 -7.03
CA ILE A 335 13.79 -4.14 -6.48
C ILE A 335 15.07 -3.32 -6.43
N GLY A 336 15.12 -2.25 -7.24
CA GLY A 336 16.30 -1.40 -7.30
C GLY A 336 16.23 -0.41 -8.46
N ASP A 337 16.22 0.87 -8.11
CA ASP A 337 16.27 1.98 -9.06
C ASP A 337 17.54 1.97 -9.93
N GLU A 338 18.67 1.50 -9.40
CA GLU A 338 19.95 1.37 -10.10
C GLU A 338 19.91 0.29 -11.19
N ILE A 339 19.11 -0.75 -10.99
CA ILE A 339 18.89 -1.81 -11.99
C ILE A 339 18.07 -1.24 -13.15
N LEU A 340 16.97 -0.54 -12.85
CA LEU A 340 16.14 0.13 -13.86
C LEU A 340 16.92 1.18 -14.64
N LYS A 341 17.87 1.87 -14.00
CA LYS A 341 18.75 2.87 -14.63
C LYS A 341 19.94 2.23 -15.38
N GLY A 342 20.10 0.91 -15.33
CA GLY A 342 21.20 0.18 -15.97
C GLY A 342 22.59 0.50 -15.40
N LYS A 343 22.66 1.06 -14.18
CA LYS A 343 23.94 1.39 -13.52
C LYS A 343 24.63 0.15 -12.97
N THR A 344 23.83 -0.80 -12.51
CA THR A 344 24.28 -2.09 -12.00
C THR A 344 23.63 -3.16 -12.86
N PRO A 345 24.40 -4.10 -13.43
CA PRO A 345 23.83 -5.22 -14.16
C PRO A 345 23.11 -6.17 -13.19
N ASP A 346 21.92 -6.63 -13.58
CA ASP A 346 21.17 -7.63 -12.81
C ASP A 346 21.73 -9.04 -13.05
N THR A 347 22.54 -9.53 -12.12
CA THR A 347 23.04 -10.91 -12.11
C THR A 347 22.14 -11.85 -11.31
N ASN A 348 21.28 -11.31 -10.44
CA ASN A 348 20.43 -12.09 -9.53
C ASN A 348 19.34 -12.83 -10.29
N THR A 349 18.78 -12.23 -11.34
CA THR A 349 17.80 -12.89 -12.21
C THR A 349 18.37 -14.14 -12.88
N ALA A 350 19.56 -14.03 -13.48
CA ALA A 350 20.20 -15.16 -14.15
C ALA A 350 20.50 -16.31 -13.17
N PHE A 351 21.05 -15.97 -11.99
CA PHE A 351 21.33 -16.96 -10.95
C PHE A 351 20.06 -17.65 -10.44
N ALA A 352 19.02 -16.87 -10.09
CA ALA A 352 17.77 -17.44 -9.59
C ALA A 352 17.11 -18.36 -10.63
N MET A 353 17.15 -17.97 -11.90
CA MET A 353 16.62 -18.77 -13.00
C MET A 353 17.35 -20.10 -13.13
N ALA A 354 18.69 -20.09 -13.18
CA ALA A 354 19.49 -21.30 -13.25
C ALA A 354 19.19 -22.23 -12.06
N ARG A 355 19.27 -21.68 -10.84
CA ARG A 355 19.16 -22.48 -9.62
C ARG A 355 17.77 -23.08 -9.39
N LEU A 356 16.72 -22.35 -9.73
CA LEU A 356 15.35 -22.87 -9.65
C LEU A 356 15.05 -23.88 -10.77
N SER A 357 15.65 -23.72 -11.95
CA SER A 357 15.51 -24.68 -13.06
C SER A 357 16.20 -26.01 -12.74
N GLU A 358 17.37 -26.00 -12.09
CA GLU A 358 18.08 -27.21 -11.65
C GLU A 358 17.22 -28.13 -10.76
N ILE A 359 16.30 -27.55 -9.98
CA ILE A 359 15.39 -28.30 -9.12
C ILE A 359 13.98 -28.46 -9.72
N GLY A 360 13.80 -28.12 -11.00
CA GLY A 360 12.56 -28.30 -11.76
C GLY A 360 11.41 -27.35 -11.38
N ILE A 361 11.72 -26.12 -10.96
CA ILE A 361 10.74 -25.09 -10.58
C ILE A 361 10.96 -23.84 -11.46
N PRO A 362 10.44 -23.80 -12.70
CA PRO A 362 10.69 -22.67 -13.59
C PRO A 362 10.12 -21.34 -13.07
N LEU A 363 10.76 -20.24 -13.47
CA LEU A 363 10.23 -18.90 -13.25
C LEU A 363 9.06 -18.62 -14.20
N LYS A 364 7.89 -18.34 -13.64
CA LYS A 364 6.67 -17.95 -14.38
C LYS A 364 6.64 -16.46 -14.70
N ARG A 365 7.29 -15.64 -13.88
CA ARG A 365 7.31 -14.18 -14.03
C ARG A 365 8.55 -13.61 -13.36
N ILE A 366 9.18 -12.66 -14.06
CA ILE A 366 10.22 -11.79 -13.53
C ILE A 366 9.72 -10.35 -13.68
N ALA A 367 9.90 -9.55 -12.65
CA ALA A 367 9.64 -8.12 -12.69
C ALA A 367 10.81 -7.37 -12.06
N VAL A 368 11.20 -6.25 -12.68
CA VAL A 368 12.14 -5.28 -12.09
C VAL A 368 11.32 -4.04 -11.78
N VAL A 369 11.33 -3.60 -10.51
CA VAL A 369 10.52 -2.47 -10.03
C VAL A 369 11.40 -1.44 -9.33
N SER A 370 10.94 -0.19 -9.31
CA SER A 370 11.60 0.89 -8.60
C SER A 370 11.50 0.70 -7.09
N ASP A 371 12.33 1.43 -6.34
CA ASP A 371 12.26 1.51 -4.87
C ASP A 371 11.06 2.35 -4.38
N ASP A 372 9.92 2.22 -5.06
CA ASP A 372 8.66 2.86 -4.70
C ASP A 372 7.75 1.88 -3.96
N PHE A 373 7.11 2.37 -2.91
CA PHE A 373 6.27 1.56 -2.05
C PHE A 373 5.09 0.92 -2.80
N ALA A 374 4.40 1.69 -3.65
CA ALA A 374 3.20 1.21 -4.35
C ALA A 374 3.58 0.22 -5.45
N GLU A 375 4.68 0.46 -6.17
CA GLU A 375 5.17 -0.46 -7.21
C GLU A 375 5.55 -1.83 -6.64
N ILE A 376 6.27 -1.85 -5.51
CA ILE A 376 6.64 -3.10 -4.83
C ILE A 376 5.38 -3.78 -4.27
N GLU A 377 4.47 -3.04 -3.63
CA GLU A 377 3.24 -3.59 -3.07
C GLU A 377 2.39 -4.28 -4.14
N ASP A 378 2.15 -3.60 -5.25
CA ASP A 378 1.32 -4.10 -6.34
C ASP A 378 1.96 -5.30 -7.03
N GLU A 379 3.27 -5.30 -7.27
CA GLU A 379 3.93 -6.44 -7.90
C GLU A 379 4.00 -7.66 -6.98
N VAL A 380 4.29 -7.47 -5.68
CA VAL A 380 4.24 -8.56 -4.69
C VAL A 380 2.82 -9.15 -4.65
N ARG A 381 1.78 -8.30 -4.59
CA ARG A 381 0.38 -8.76 -4.57
C ARG A 381 0.03 -9.56 -5.83
N ARG A 382 0.46 -9.09 -7.01
CA ARG A 382 0.25 -9.80 -8.28
C ARG A 382 0.93 -11.17 -8.29
N GLN A 383 2.20 -11.24 -7.91
CA GLN A 383 2.96 -12.50 -7.99
C GLN A 383 2.55 -13.50 -6.91
N VAL A 384 2.17 -13.06 -5.70
CA VAL A 384 1.68 -13.94 -4.63
C VAL A 384 0.44 -14.72 -5.05
N GLN A 385 -0.43 -14.10 -5.84
CA GLN A 385 -1.64 -14.75 -6.36
C GLN A 385 -1.35 -15.67 -7.55
N ALA A 386 -0.35 -15.34 -8.37
CA ALA A 386 -0.04 -16.04 -9.62
C ALA A 386 1.01 -17.14 -9.49
N CYS A 387 1.85 -17.13 -8.46
CA CYS A 387 3.00 -18.01 -8.29
C CYS A 387 2.90 -18.88 -7.02
N ASP A 388 3.49 -20.08 -7.03
CA ASP A 388 3.50 -20.97 -5.85
C ASP A 388 4.51 -20.49 -4.81
N VAL A 389 5.61 -19.90 -5.27
CA VAL A 389 6.64 -19.25 -4.47
C VAL A 389 7.04 -17.95 -5.15
N VAL A 390 7.33 -16.91 -4.38
CA VAL A 390 7.84 -15.62 -4.87
C VAL A 390 9.15 -15.33 -4.16
N VAL A 391 10.15 -14.85 -4.88
CA VAL A 391 11.43 -14.41 -4.32
C VAL A 391 11.59 -12.93 -4.65
N THR A 392 11.94 -12.11 -3.66
CA THR A 392 12.34 -10.72 -3.91
C THR A 392 13.83 -10.55 -3.73
N SER A 393 14.42 -9.60 -4.45
CA SER A 393 15.83 -9.21 -4.33
C SER A 393 15.92 -7.70 -4.22
N GLY A 394 16.36 -7.16 -3.08
CA GLY A 394 16.57 -5.72 -2.89
C GLY A 394 15.68 -5.02 -1.86
N GLY A 395 16.05 -3.78 -1.51
CA GLY A 395 15.35 -2.91 -0.56
C GLY A 395 15.26 -3.41 0.90
N LEU A 396 16.29 -4.15 1.35
CA LEU A 396 16.44 -4.65 2.73
C LEU A 396 17.52 -3.91 3.54
N GLY A 397 18.03 -2.80 3.04
CA GLY A 397 19.02 -2.00 3.76
C GLY A 397 18.44 -1.24 4.97
N PRO A 398 19.30 -0.59 5.77
CA PRO A 398 18.89 0.21 6.91
C PRO A 398 18.40 1.61 6.51
N THR A 399 18.44 1.97 5.22
CA THR A 399 18.20 3.33 4.77
C THR A 399 16.70 3.67 4.77
N HIS A 400 16.38 4.93 4.47
CA HIS A 400 15.00 5.42 4.45
C HIS A 400 14.25 4.99 3.18
N ASP A 401 14.99 4.68 2.11
CA ASP A 401 14.46 4.23 0.82
C ASP A 401 14.16 2.72 0.80
N ASP A 402 14.67 1.97 1.78
CA ASP A 402 14.36 0.56 1.97
C ASP A 402 12.92 0.36 2.48
N VAL A 403 11.98 0.25 1.54
CA VAL A 403 10.54 0.09 1.79
C VAL A 403 10.02 -1.33 1.52
N THR A 404 10.87 -2.25 1.05
CA THR A 404 10.47 -3.61 0.64
C THR A 404 9.71 -4.38 1.71
N LEU A 405 10.20 -4.42 2.95
CA LEU A 405 9.50 -5.13 4.04
C LEU A 405 8.12 -4.56 4.31
N ARG A 406 8.00 -3.23 4.24
CA ARG A 406 6.72 -2.54 4.46
C ARG A 406 5.76 -2.80 3.30
N ALA A 407 6.25 -2.74 2.07
CA ALA A 407 5.46 -3.00 0.87
C ALA A 407 5.04 -4.47 0.77
N ALA A 408 5.94 -5.41 1.07
CA ALA A 408 5.62 -6.83 1.16
C ALA A 408 4.61 -7.13 2.27
N ALA A 409 4.73 -6.48 3.44
CA ALA A 409 3.72 -6.56 4.49
C ALA A 409 2.35 -6.08 3.99
N ALA A 410 2.29 -4.91 3.36
CA ALA A 410 1.04 -4.35 2.83
C ALA A 410 0.43 -5.24 1.73
N ALA A 411 1.25 -5.77 0.82
CA ALA A 411 0.82 -6.66 -0.25
C ALA A 411 0.19 -7.96 0.27
N LEU A 412 0.76 -8.52 1.34
CA LEU A 412 0.28 -9.72 2.03
C LEU A 412 -0.83 -9.43 3.05
N GLY A 413 -1.20 -8.16 3.22
CA GLY A 413 -2.15 -7.79 4.23
C GLY A 413 -1.67 -8.10 5.66
N GLN A 414 -0.41 -7.82 5.96
CA GLN A 414 0.18 -8.00 7.28
C GLN A 414 0.66 -6.66 7.83
N ARG A 415 0.64 -6.51 9.16
CA ARG A 415 1.30 -5.38 9.83
C ARG A 415 2.78 -5.67 9.99
N LEU A 416 3.58 -4.62 10.12
CA LEU A 416 4.93 -4.74 10.65
C LEU A 416 4.88 -4.78 12.17
N ALA A 417 5.57 -5.74 12.76
CA ALA A 417 5.76 -5.88 14.20
C ALA A 417 7.21 -6.20 14.51
N GLU A 418 7.66 -5.80 15.70
CA GLU A 418 9.01 -6.14 16.15
C GLU A 418 9.10 -7.63 16.43
N ASN A 419 9.96 -8.32 15.70
CA ASN A 419 10.15 -9.75 15.82
C ASN A 419 11.22 -10.06 16.88
N GLY A 420 10.80 -10.61 18.02
CA GLY A 420 11.70 -10.90 19.13
C GLY A 420 12.82 -11.90 18.81
N GLN A 421 12.64 -12.81 17.84
CA GLN A 421 13.73 -13.70 17.41
C GLN A 421 14.78 -12.94 16.59
N MET A 422 14.34 -12.03 15.72
CA MET A 422 15.25 -11.16 14.97
C MET A 422 16.01 -10.21 15.89
N VAL A 423 15.34 -9.63 16.90
CA VAL A 423 16.00 -8.80 17.93
C VAL A 423 17.14 -9.57 18.60
N ARG A 424 16.92 -10.83 19.01
CA ARG A 424 17.97 -11.65 19.62
C ARG A 424 19.15 -11.91 18.68
N LYS A 425 18.87 -12.17 17.39
CA LYS A 425 19.90 -12.34 16.36
C LYS A 425 20.72 -11.08 16.14
N LEU A 426 20.06 -9.92 16.08
CA LEU A 426 20.71 -8.62 16.00
C LEU A 426 21.56 -8.34 17.23
N MET A 427 21.06 -8.64 18.42
CA MET A 427 21.82 -8.47 19.66
C MET A 427 23.08 -9.32 19.68
N ALA A 428 23.00 -10.59 19.26
CA ALA A 428 24.16 -11.47 19.17
C ALA A 428 25.17 -10.97 18.12
N ALA A 429 24.70 -10.53 16.95
CA ALA A 429 25.56 -10.06 15.86
C ALA A 429 26.29 -8.74 16.20
N TYR A 430 25.65 -7.83 16.93
CA TYR A 430 26.21 -6.53 17.31
C TYR A 430 26.76 -6.47 18.74
N GLY A 431 26.80 -7.59 19.46
CA GLY A 431 27.33 -7.65 20.83
C GLY A 431 26.52 -6.86 21.86
N ALA A 432 25.22 -6.66 21.63
CA ALA A 432 24.33 -5.92 22.52
C ALA A 432 23.79 -6.81 23.65
N ALA A 433 23.84 -6.32 24.89
CA ALA A 433 23.36 -7.04 26.07
C ALA A 433 21.84 -6.95 26.22
N THR A 434 21.25 -5.83 25.77
CA THR A 434 19.81 -5.57 25.80
C THR A 434 19.31 -4.96 24.47
N PRO A 435 18.01 -5.07 24.15
CA PRO A 435 17.45 -4.44 22.96
C PRO A 435 17.62 -2.90 22.91
N ALA A 436 17.84 -2.26 24.06
CA ALA A 436 18.06 -0.82 24.16
C ALA A 436 19.46 -0.40 23.71
N ASP A 437 20.42 -1.35 23.64
CA ASP A 437 21.78 -1.08 23.18
C ASP A 437 21.88 -1.08 21.64
N LEU A 438 20.83 -1.54 20.95
CA LEU A 438 20.74 -1.47 19.49
C LEU A 438 20.40 -0.04 19.05
N THR A 439 21.04 0.42 17.96
CA THR A 439 20.70 1.71 17.35
C THR A 439 19.26 1.68 16.78
N PRO A 440 18.60 2.84 16.62
CA PRO A 440 17.28 2.89 16.00
C PRO A 440 17.21 2.24 14.61
N ALA A 441 18.30 2.35 13.81
CA ALA A 441 18.42 1.70 12.51
C ALA A 441 18.51 0.17 12.65
N GLN A 442 19.28 -0.34 13.62
CA GLN A 442 19.35 -1.77 13.89
C GLN A 442 18.02 -2.33 14.39
N ARG A 443 17.33 -1.58 15.25
CA ARG A 443 16.00 -1.98 15.75
C ARG A 443 14.94 -1.97 14.63
N LYS A 444 15.05 -1.07 13.65
CA LYS A 444 14.20 -1.06 12.45
C LYS A 444 14.34 -2.36 11.64
N MET A 445 15.52 -3.00 11.62
CA MET A 445 15.72 -4.30 10.95
C MET A 445 14.96 -5.46 11.63
N ALA A 446 14.47 -5.27 12.85
CA ALA A 446 13.61 -6.23 13.53
C ALA A 446 12.11 -6.02 13.26
N LEU A 447 11.72 -4.95 12.55
CA LEU A 447 10.33 -4.73 12.15
C LEU A 447 10.02 -5.58 10.91
N LEU A 448 9.35 -6.70 11.13
CA LEU A 448 9.03 -7.69 10.10
C LEU A 448 7.52 -7.84 9.95
N PRO A 449 7.01 -8.37 8.82
CA PRO A 449 5.60 -8.74 8.72
C PRO A 449 5.19 -9.68 9.86
N GLU A 450 3.99 -9.49 10.41
CA GLU A 450 3.53 -10.18 11.63
C GLU A 450 3.55 -11.71 11.53
N LEU A 451 3.32 -12.26 10.33
CA LEU A 451 3.35 -13.71 10.08
C LEU A 451 4.69 -14.19 9.48
N ALA A 452 5.71 -13.34 9.51
CA ALA A 452 7.03 -13.67 9.00
C ALA A 452 7.68 -14.79 9.82
N LYS A 453 8.29 -15.73 9.11
CA LYS A 453 9.11 -16.81 9.67
C LYS A 453 10.56 -16.54 9.36
N LEU A 454 11.38 -16.62 10.41
CA LEU A 454 12.83 -16.67 10.29
C LEU A 454 13.23 -18.13 10.04
N ARG A 455 13.54 -18.43 8.79
CA ARG A 455 14.01 -19.74 8.36
C ARG A 455 15.51 -19.83 8.56
N LEU A 456 15.96 -20.87 9.25
CA LEU A 456 17.37 -21.15 9.45
C LEU A 456 17.77 -22.36 8.59
N PRO A 457 19.02 -22.40 8.08
CA PRO A 457 19.57 -23.60 7.49
C PRO A 457 19.56 -24.74 8.49
N GLU A 458 19.40 -25.97 8.01
CA GLU A 458 19.44 -27.16 8.86
C GLU A 458 20.87 -27.35 9.41
N GLY A 459 21.00 -27.58 10.71
CA GLY A 459 22.31 -27.79 11.36
C GLY A 459 23.09 -26.53 11.73
N ASP A 460 22.64 -25.34 11.34
CA ASP A 460 23.28 -24.07 11.72
C ASP A 460 22.26 -23.11 12.38
N PRO A 461 22.03 -23.24 13.71
CA PRO A 461 21.12 -22.37 14.44
C PRO A 461 21.65 -20.94 14.57
N ASP A 462 22.93 -20.68 14.30
CA ASP A 462 23.59 -19.39 14.45
C ASP A 462 23.61 -18.57 13.16
N ALA A 463 23.40 -19.20 12.00
CA ALA A 463 23.24 -18.54 10.70
C ALA A 463 22.25 -17.36 10.69
N TRP A 464 22.51 -16.41 9.78
CA TRP A 464 21.59 -15.30 9.52
C TRP A 464 20.31 -15.80 8.84
N PRO A 465 19.12 -15.53 9.39
CA PRO A 465 17.88 -16.14 8.92
C PRO A 465 17.48 -15.67 7.52
N ILE A 466 16.71 -16.51 6.84
CA ILE A 466 15.98 -16.17 5.62
C ILE A 466 14.56 -15.77 6.02
N LEU A 467 14.14 -14.61 5.55
CA LEU A 467 12.82 -14.10 5.85
C LEU A 467 11.80 -14.71 4.88
N GLN A 468 10.81 -15.42 5.44
CA GLN A 468 9.69 -15.95 4.66
C GLN A 468 8.38 -15.38 5.20
N CYS A 469 7.56 -14.80 4.33
CA CYS A 469 6.20 -14.36 4.64
C CYS A 469 5.25 -15.08 3.69
N GLU A 470 4.41 -15.97 4.22
CA GLU A 470 3.57 -16.85 3.38
C GLU A 470 4.39 -17.62 2.33
N ASN A 471 4.12 -17.41 1.04
CA ASN A 471 4.87 -17.97 -0.09
C ASN A 471 5.97 -17.04 -0.64
N VAL A 472 6.27 -15.94 0.05
CA VAL A 472 7.28 -14.96 -0.37
C VAL A 472 8.56 -15.13 0.45
N PHE A 473 9.70 -15.29 -0.22
CA PHE A 473 11.03 -15.15 0.36
C PHE A 473 11.57 -13.77 0.05
N ILE A 474 12.02 -13.05 1.09
CA ILE A 474 12.51 -11.67 0.96
C ILE A 474 14.03 -11.68 1.16
N LEU A 475 14.79 -11.38 0.10
CA LEU A 475 16.25 -11.48 0.09
C LEU A 475 16.91 -10.11 -0.17
N PRO A 476 18.15 -9.91 0.30
CA PRO A 476 18.94 -8.73 0.01
C PRO A 476 19.32 -8.68 -1.48
N GLY A 477 19.54 -7.47 -2.01
CA GLY A 477 19.91 -7.25 -3.41
C GLY A 477 21.37 -7.54 -3.75
N VAL A 478 22.27 -7.56 -2.76
CA VAL A 478 23.70 -7.83 -2.97
C VAL A 478 23.89 -9.27 -3.46
N PRO A 479 24.50 -9.52 -4.64
CA PRO A 479 24.54 -10.83 -5.28
C PRO A 479 25.05 -11.96 -4.38
N GLN A 480 26.20 -11.77 -3.72
CA GLN A 480 26.79 -12.78 -2.83
C GLN A 480 25.84 -13.24 -1.71
N PHE A 481 25.01 -12.34 -1.18
CA PHE A 481 24.03 -12.69 -0.15
C PHE A 481 22.75 -13.29 -0.73
N PHE A 482 22.34 -12.81 -1.91
CA PHE A 482 21.20 -13.34 -2.65
C PHE A 482 21.45 -14.81 -3.04
N GLU A 483 22.58 -15.08 -3.70
CA GLU A 483 23.00 -16.40 -4.18
C GLU A 483 23.03 -17.42 -3.04
N LYS A 484 23.76 -17.10 -1.97
CA LYS A 484 23.87 -17.96 -0.78
C LYS A 484 22.50 -18.26 -0.16
N LYS A 485 21.58 -17.29 -0.12
CA LYS A 485 20.23 -17.49 0.43
C LYS A 485 19.37 -18.31 -0.52
N MET A 486 19.50 -18.11 -1.83
CA MET A 486 18.82 -18.92 -2.85
C MET A 486 19.25 -20.38 -2.80
N ASP A 487 20.53 -20.66 -2.58
CA ASP A 487 21.01 -22.03 -2.39
C ASP A 487 20.36 -22.70 -1.19
N ILE A 488 20.25 -22.00 -0.07
CA ILE A 488 19.58 -22.51 1.13
C ILE A 488 18.08 -22.72 0.86
N ILE A 489 17.42 -21.81 0.14
CA ILE A 489 16.00 -21.94 -0.18
C ILE A 489 15.73 -23.18 -1.02
N THR A 490 16.50 -23.34 -2.10
CA THR A 490 16.37 -24.48 -3.03
C THR A 490 16.73 -25.81 -2.38
N SER A 491 17.72 -25.83 -1.47
CA SER A 491 18.19 -27.07 -0.84
C SER A 491 17.36 -27.48 0.39
N ASN A 492 16.84 -26.54 1.16
CA ASN A 492 16.20 -26.82 2.46
C ASN A 492 14.68 -26.60 2.47
N PHE A 493 14.13 -25.75 1.59
CA PHE A 493 12.72 -25.34 1.68
C PHE A 493 11.87 -25.70 0.46
N LEU A 494 12.48 -25.91 -0.70
CA LEU A 494 11.81 -26.38 -1.92
C LEU A 494 12.16 -27.85 -2.15
N LYS A 495 11.16 -28.66 -2.53
CA LYS A 495 11.44 -30.04 -2.94
C LYS A 495 11.79 -30.07 -4.42
N PRO A 496 12.92 -30.69 -4.80
CA PRO A 496 13.23 -30.92 -6.21
C PRO A 496 12.07 -31.64 -6.89
N ARG A 497 11.67 -31.13 -8.04
CA ARG A 497 10.80 -31.83 -8.97
C ARG A 497 11.71 -32.51 -9.98
N PHE A 498 11.68 -33.84 -9.98
CA PHE A 498 12.38 -34.59 -11.01
C PHE A 498 11.78 -34.19 -12.36
N GLN A 499 12.61 -33.57 -13.19
CA GLN A 499 12.35 -33.37 -14.60
C GLN A 499 13.46 -34.11 -15.33
N ALA A 500 13.07 -35.15 -16.06
CA ALA A 500 13.97 -35.72 -17.05
C ALA A 500 13.95 -34.79 -18.26
N GLY A 501 15.13 -34.43 -18.75
CA GLY A 501 15.29 -33.66 -19.97
C GLY A 501 15.70 -34.56 -21.12
N LYS A 502 15.19 -34.29 -22.32
CA LYS A 502 15.77 -34.80 -23.56
C LYS A 502 16.06 -33.65 -24.51
N LYS A 503 17.24 -33.66 -25.12
CA LYS A 503 17.68 -32.67 -26.09
C LYS A 503 17.87 -33.34 -27.44
N ILE A 504 17.18 -32.84 -28.47
CA ILE A 504 17.26 -33.32 -29.84
C ILE A 504 17.92 -32.23 -30.68
N VAL A 505 19.08 -32.55 -31.25
CA VAL A 505 19.81 -31.64 -32.15
C VAL A 505 19.47 -31.99 -33.59
N LEU A 506 19.03 -31.01 -34.37
CA LEU A 506 18.51 -31.18 -35.72
C LEU A 506 19.29 -30.34 -36.75
N ARG A 507 19.44 -30.88 -37.96
CA ARG A 507 20.03 -30.20 -39.12
C ARG A 507 19.02 -29.38 -39.92
N CYS A 508 17.73 -29.63 -39.74
CA CYS A 508 16.67 -28.90 -40.43
C CYS A 508 16.29 -27.61 -39.69
N GLU A 509 15.64 -26.69 -40.42
CA GLU A 509 15.10 -25.45 -39.87
C GLU A 509 13.81 -25.71 -39.08
N GLU A 510 13.57 -24.90 -38.05
CA GLU A 510 12.36 -24.95 -37.22
C GLU A 510 11.07 -24.97 -38.05
N THR A 511 10.99 -24.18 -39.13
CA THR A 511 9.84 -24.10 -40.04
C THR A 511 9.42 -25.46 -40.60
N SER A 512 10.36 -26.38 -40.82
CA SER A 512 10.11 -27.70 -41.39
C SER A 512 9.47 -28.69 -40.40
N ILE A 513 9.57 -28.41 -39.10
CA ILE A 513 9.12 -29.30 -38.02
C ILE A 513 7.96 -28.72 -37.20
N VAL A 514 7.49 -27.50 -37.52
CA VAL A 514 6.44 -26.79 -36.77
C VAL A 514 5.18 -27.64 -36.60
N ASP A 515 4.71 -28.31 -37.66
CA ASP A 515 3.48 -29.11 -37.59
C ASP A 515 3.64 -30.33 -36.68
N THR A 516 4.79 -31.01 -36.79
CA THR A 516 5.15 -32.15 -35.94
C THR A 516 5.28 -31.71 -34.47
N LEU A 517 5.92 -30.57 -34.21
CA LEU A 517 6.08 -29.98 -32.88
C LEU A 517 4.73 -29.59 -32.28
N ASN A 518 3.89 -28.87 -33.04
CA ASN A 518 2.55 -28.47 -32.61
C ASN A 518 1.65 -29.68 -32.31
N ASN A 519 1.79 -30.76 -33.07
CA ASN A 519 1.05 -31.99 -32.80
C ASN A 519 1.54 -32.66 -31.50
N ALA A 520 2.85 -32.73 -31.27
CA ALA A 520 3.40 -33.27 -30.04
C ALA A 520 2.98 -32.45 -28.80
N VAL A 521 3.04 -31.12 -28.87
CA VAL A 521 2.57 -30.21 -27.81
C VAL A 521 1.09 -30.43 -27.48
N LYS A 522 0.24 -30.67 -28.49
CA LYS A 522 -1.19 -30.95 -28.28
C LYS A 522 -1.45 -32.31 -27.64
N GLN A 523 -0.66 -33.32 -27.98
CA GLN A 523 -0.85 -34.69 -27.50
C GLN A 523 -0.27 -34.93 -26.10
N TYR A 524 0.80 -34.23 -25.75
CA TYR A 524 1.53 -34.42 -24.50
C TYR A 524 1.59 -33.13 -23.67
N PRO A 525 0.46 -32.66 -23.10
CA PRO A 525 0.43 -31.43 -22.31
C PRO A 525 1.23 -31.51 -21.00
N GLY A 526 1.66 -32.71 -20.58
CA GLY A 526 2.52 -32.94 -19.42
C GLY A 526 4.01 -32.70 -19.68
N VAL A 527 4.42 -32.55 -20.94
CA VAL A 527 5.81 -32.32 -21.38
C VAL A 527 5.96 -30.88 -21.84
N ALA A 528 6.96 -30.17 -21.32
CA ALA A 528 7.34 -28.86 -21.82
C ALA A 528 8.25 -29.03 -23.04
N PHE A 529 7.92 -28.31 -24.12
CA PHE A 529 8.69 -28.33 -25.37
C PHE A 529 9.33 -26.97 -25.63
N GLY A 530 10.63 -26.94 -25.89
CA GLY A 530 11.38 -25.78 -26.34
C GLY A 530 11.93 -26.01 -27.75
N SER A 531 11.99 -24.95 -28.55
CA SER A 531 12.57 -24.95 -29.89
C SER A 531 13.48 -23.73 -30.03
N TYR A 532 14.73 -23.96 -30.39
CA TYR A 532 15.77 -22.95 -30.44
C TYR A 532 16.48 -23.01 -31.80
N PRO A 533 16.16 -22.09 -32.73
CA PRO A 533 16.84 -22.02 -34.03
C PRO A 533 18.24 -21.41 -33.89
N PHE A 534 19.21 -21.96 -34.62
CA PHE A 534 20.59 -21.46 -34.69
C PHE A 534 20.92 -21.07 -36.13
N TYR A 535 21.48 -19.88 -36.31
CA TYR A 535 21.88 -19.35 -37.61
C TYR A 535 23.40 -19.42 -37.78
N GLY A 536 23.87 -19.79 -38.98
CA GLY A 536 25.30 -19.73 -39.33
C GLY A 536 26.18 -20.87 -38.80
N ARG A 537 25.58 -21.99 -38.34
CA ARG A 537 26.30 -23.21 -37.94
C ARG A 537 26.20 -24.27 -39.05
N PRO A 538 27.30 -24.93 -39.45
CA PRO A 538 27.26 -25.95 -40.51
C PRO A 538 26.68 -27.30 -40.05
N ASP A 539 26.70 -27.57 -38.74
CA ASP A 539 26.46 -28.91 -38.21
C ASP A 539 25.03 -29.15 -37.71
N PHE A 540 24.32 -28.08 -37.33
CA PHE A 540 22.93 -28.11 -36.86
C PHE A 540 22.25 -26.75 -37.04
N SER A 541 20.93 -26.75 -37.14
CA SER A 541 20.12 -25.54 -37.39
C SER A 541 19.00 -25.36 -36.36
N THR A 542 18.60 -26.40 -35.64
CA THR A 542 17.57 -26.28 -34.59
C THR A 542 17.86 -27.25 -33.46
N VAL A 543 17.61 -26.82 -32.22
CA VAL A 543 17.67 -27.66 -31.03
C VAL A 543 16.29 -27.69 -30.40
N LEU A 544 15.76 -28.90 -30.20
CA LEU A 544 14.56 -29.12 -29.42
C LEU A 544 14.92 -29.57 -28.02
N THR A 545 14.22 -29.05 -27.02
CA THR A 545 14.28 -29.51 -25.64
C THR A 545 12.91 -30.04 -25.23
N LEU A 546 12.90 -31.17 -24.54
CA LEU A 546 11.73 -31.76 -23.94
C LEU A 546 12.00 -31.97 -22.46
N GLU A 547 11.08 -31.53 -21.61
CA GLU A 547 11.22 -31.64 -20.16
C GLU A 547 9.92 -32.17 -19.56
N GLY A 548 10.00 -33.24 -18.77
CA GLY A 548 8.82 -33.90 -18.22
C GLY A 548 9.11 -34.62 -16.91
N SER A 549 8.10 -34.72 -16.04
CA SER A 549 8.20 -35.47 -14.79
C SER A 549 7.84 -36.95 -14.90
N ASP A 550 7.25 -37.36 -16.02
CA ASP A 550 6.94 -38.75 -16.35
C ASP A 550 7.86 -39.21 -17.48
N LEU A 551 8.71 -40.20 -17.21
CA LEU A 551 9.68 -40.73 -18.16
C LEU A 551 9.00 -41.43 -19.35
N ASP A 552 7.90 -42.14 -19.11
CA ASP A 552 7.19 -42.86 -20.17
C ASP A 552 6.47 -41.88 -21.10
N GLU A 553 5.89 -40.81 -20.54
CA GLU A 553 5.28 -39.72 -21.33
C GLU A 553 6.34 -38.94 -22.11
N LEU A 554 7.48 -38.63 -21.48
CA LEU A 554 8.61 -37.94 -22.12
C LEU A 554 9.20 -38.78 -23.26
N ASP A 555 9.36 -40.08 -23.07
CA ASP A 555 9.82 -41.02 -24.08
C ASP A 555 8.82 -41.14 -25.23
N ALA A 556 7.53 -41.23 -24.94
CA ALA A 556 6.47 -41.25 -25.94
C ALA A 556 6.44 -39.96 -26.77
N ALA A 557 6.54 -38.80 -26.12
CA ALA A 557 6.63 -37.49 -26.78
C ALA A 557 7.87 -37.36 -27.67
N THR A 558 9.02 -37.80 -27.16
CA THR A 558 10.29 -37.83 -27.91
C THR A 558 10.16 -38.71 -29.14
N ASN A 559 9.60 -39.91 -28.99
CA ASN A 559 9.40 -40.84 -30.10
C ASN A 559 8.42 -40.31 -31.15
N LEU A 560 7.36 -39.62 -30.74
CA LEU A 560 6.42 -38.99 -31.67
C LEU A 560 7.14 -37.92 -32.51
N LEU A 561 7.92 -37.04 -31.88
CA LEU A 561 8.72 -36.04 -32.59
C LEU A 561 9.70 -36.69 -33.58
N LEU A 562 10.47 -37.67 -33.12
CA LEU A 562 11.43 -38.39 -33.98
C LEU A 562 10.75 -39.15 -35.13
N SER A 563 9.49 -39.57 -34.98
CA SER A 563 8.75 -40.23 -36.05
C SER A 563 8.28 -39.27 -37.15
N GLY A 564 8.08 -38.00 -36.81
CA GLY A 564 7.66 -36.95 -37.74
C GLY A 564 8.81 -36.10 -38.29
N ILE A 565 10.06 -36.42 -37.95
CA ILE A 565 11.27 -35.76 -38.44
C ILE A 565 12.06 -36.76 -39.31
N PRO A 566 12.56 -36.36 -40.50
CA PRO A 566 13.43 -37.22 -41.30
C PRO A 566 14.65 -37.68 -40.51
N LYS A 567 14.97 -38.98 -40.56
CA LYS A 567 16.08 -39.56 -39.77
C LYS A 567 17.44 -38.91 -40.06
N ASP A 568 17.66 -38.47 -41.30
CA ASP A 568 18.91 -37.83 -41.73
C ASP A 568 19.09 -36.42 -41.13
N ASP A 569 18.00 -35.81 -40.67
CA ASP A 569 18.01 -34.49 -40.03
C ASP A 569 18.26 -34.58 -38.51
N VAL A 570 18.18 -35.77 -37.90
CA VAL A 570 18.45 -35.97 -36.48
C VAL A 570 19.95 -36.18 -36.26
N VAL A 571 20.62 -35.18 -35.70
CA VAL A 571 22.07 -35.22 -35.44
C VAL A 571 22.38 -36.01 -34.17
N LYS A 572 21.69 -35.72 -33.07
CA LYS A 572 21.89 -36.43 -31.78
C LYS A 572 20.69 -36.24 -30.86
N VAL A 573 20.39 -37.28 -30.07
CA VAL A 573 19.47 -37.22 -28.93
C VAL A 573 20.29 -37.43 -27.64
N ARG A 574 20.14 -36.54 -26.65
CA ARG A 574 20.79 -36.65 -25.33
C ARG A 574 19.74 -36.72 -24.23
N GLU A 575 20.02 -37.49 -23.18
CA GLU A 575 19.25 -37.51 -21.94
C GLU A 575 19.96 -36.59 -20.94
N ASP A 576 19.25 -35.58 -20.44
CA ASP A 576 19.72 -34.71 -19.37
C ASP A 576 19.16 -35.23 -18.05
N SER A 577 19.97 -35.98 -17.32
CA SER A 577 19.73 -36.29 -15.91
C SER A 577 20.45 -35.26 -15.05
N THR A 578 19.78 -34.16 -14.69
CA THR A 578 20.17 -33.17 -13.66
C THR A 578 21.59 -32.58 -13.77
N THR A 579 21.74 -31.45 -14.49
CA THR A 579 22.39 -30.17 -14.10
C THR A 579 22.57 -29.31 -15.37
N LEU A 580 21.77 -28.26 -15.52
CA LEU A 580 21.88 -27.32 -16.65
C LEU A 580 22.81 -26.17 -16.27
N LEU A 581 24.09 -26.24 -16.69
CA LEU A 581 24.98 -25.14 -17.13
C LEU A 581 26.48 -25.49 -17.00
N SER A 582 26.95 -26.55 -17.67
CA SER A 582 28.40 -26.71 -17.93
C SER A 582 28.76 -27.08 -19.37
N ASP A 583 27.85 -27.61 -20.18
CA ASP A 583 28.32 -28.38 -21.35
C ASP A 583 28.17 -27.67 -22.71
N ILE A 584 28.21 -26.33 -22.73
CA ILE A 584 28.37 -25.58 -23.99
C ILE A 584 29.84 -25.18 -24.23
N GLU A 585 30.71 -25.26 -23.22
CA GLU A 585 32.15 -24.97 -23.37
C GLU A 585 33.01 -26.22 -23.64
N ASP A 586 32.56 -27.43 -23.31
CA ASP A 586 33.37 -28.66 -23.45
C ASP A 586 33.37 -29.29 -24.87
N ALA A 587 32.87 -28.60 -25.89
CA ALA A 587 32.88 -29.10 -27.27
C ALA A 587 34.05 -28.59 -28.13
N ASP A 588 34.84 -27.62 -27.65
CA ASP A 588 35.97 -27.05 -28.40
C ASP A 588 37.36 -27.54 -27.94
N ASP A 589 37.46 -28.33 -26.87
CA ASP A 589 38.76 -28.74 -26.29
C ASP A 589 39.24 -30.16 -26.62
N GLN A 590 38.57 -30.88 -27.52
CA GLN A 590 39.08 -32.16 -28.04
C GLN A 590 38.95 -32.29 -29.56
N GLU A 591 39.70 -31.48 -30.29
CA GLU A 591 40.53 -31.91 -31.44
C GLU A 591 41.05 -30.67 -32.18
N GLY A 592 42.37 -30.45 -32.16
CA GLY A 592 43.01 -29.54 -33.11
C GLY A 592 44.12 -28.69 -32.53
N GLY A 593 45.29 -29.30 -32.27
CA GLY A 593 46.51 -28.52 -32.20
C GLY A 593 46.79 -27.89 -33.56
N TYR A 594 46.89 -26.56 -33.63
CA TYR A 594 47.66 -25.87 -34.66
C TYR A 594 48.21 -24.53 -34.14
N SER A 595 49.42 -24.26 -34.59
CA SER A 595 50.42 -23.32 -34.08
C SER A 595 50.18 -21.83 -34.36
N ASP A 596 50.58 -21.02 -33.39
CA ASP A 596 51.38 -19.78 -33.45
C ASP A 596 51.16 -18.80 -34.63
N GLY A 597 50.88 -17.54 -34.27
CA GLY A 597 50.72 -16.43 -35.20
C GLY A 597 50.47 -15.11 -34.48
N LYS A 598 51.53 -14.54 -33.89
CA LYS A 598 51.60 -13.16 -33.39
C LYS A 598 51.03 -12.15 -34.40
N GLU A 599 50.22 -11.21 -33.92
CA GLU A 599 50.52 -9.79 -34.15
C GLU A 599 49.89 -8.90 -33.08
N SER A 600 50.73 -8.02 -32.57
CA SER A 600 50.54 -7.06 -31.50
C SER A 600 49.89 -5.78 -32.00
N THR A 601 48.95 -5.23 -31.23
CA THR A 601 48.82 -3.77 -31.12
C THR A 601 48.62 -3.40 -29.66
N VAL A 602 49.71 -2.88 -29.09
CA VAL A 602 49.82 -2.19 -27.80
C VAL A 602 49.23 -0.79 -27.97
N PHE A 603 48.40 -0.36 -27.03
CA PHE A 603 48.37 1.03 -26.57
C PHE A 603 48.19 1.02 -25.05
N ASP A 604 49.26 1.44 -24.38
CA ASP A 604 49.35 1.71 -22.95
C ASP A 604 48.41 2.87 -22.55
N GLU A 605 47.90 2.83 -21.31
CA GLU A 605 48.05 3.95 -20.38
C GLU A 605 47.79 3.53 -18.92
N GLU A 606 48.92 3.39 -18.23
CA GLU A 606 49.24 3.72 -16.83
C GLU A 606 48.20 3.59 -15.69
N SER A 607 48.61 2.69 -14.79
CA SER A 607 48.49 2.69 -13.33
C SER A 607 48.33 4.04 -12.61
N SER A 608 47.45 4.07 -11.62
CA SER A 608 47.78 4.65 -10.32
C SER A 608 47.14 3.82 -9.20
N GLU A 609 48.01 3.06 -8.51
CA GLU A 609 47.76 2.60 -7.15
C GLU A 609 47.93 3.79 -6.20
N GLU A 610 46.92 4.11 -5.40
CA GLU A 610 47.13 4.79 -4.13
C GLU A 610 46.36 4.06 -3.03
N THR A 611 47.15 3.49 -2.13
CA THR A 611 46.81 2.95 -0.82
C THR A 611 45.94 3.88 0.01
N THR A 612 44.89 3.37 0.67
CA THR A 612 44.62 3.70 2.07
C THR A 612 43.98 2.54 2.83
N SER A 613 44.59 2.26 3.97
CA SER A 613 44.20 1.34 5.03
C SER A 613 43.14 1.99 5.95
N SER A 614 42.41 1.14 6.69
CA SER A 614 41.78 1.40 8.00
C SER A 614 40.44 2.16 8.02
N ALA A 615 39.34 1.45 8.34
CA ALA A 615 38.73 1.46 9.69
C ALA A 615 37.27 0.96 9.66
N ALA A 616 36.94 0.16 10.67
CA ALA A 616 35.62 -0.18 11.19
C ALA A 616 34.49 0.84 10.93
N VAL A 617 33.31 0.36 10.51
CA VAL A 617 32.10 0.12 11.33
C VAL A 617 31.11 -0.69 10.48
#